data_AF-A0A8T4RDP1-F1
#
_entry.id   AF-A0A8T4RDP1-F1
#
_cell.length_a   1.000
_cell.length_b   1.000
_cell.length_c   1.000
_cell.angle_alpha   90.00
_cell.angle_beta   90.00
_cell.angle_gamma   90.00
#
_symmetry.space_group_name_H-M   'P 1'
#
loop_
_entity.id
_entity.type
_entity.pdbx_description
1 polymer ?
#
loop_
_entity_poly.entity_id
_entity_poly.type
_entity_poly.pdbx_seq_one_letter_code
_entity_poly.pdbx_strand_id
1 'polypeptide(L)' 'MVKEAKERKGTFYLCPQCNMKYAEKSTAEKCEAWCKKYHSCNINIIKYAVKE' A
#
# COMPACT_ATOMS: atom_id res chain seq x y z
N MET A 1 -9.41 -3.64 3.93
CA MET A 1 -9.77 -2.40 3.21
C MET A 1 -8.62 -1.44 3.40
N VAL A 2 -8.09 -0.93 2.29
CA VAL A 2 -6.97 0.03 2.28
C VAL A 2 -7.37 1.34 2.93
N LYS A 3 -6.44 1.99 3.64
CA LYS A 3 -6.69 3.27 4.30
C LYS A 3 -6.27 4.42 3.40
N GLU A 4 -7.14 5.39 3.18
CA GLU A 4 -6.85 6.57 2.36
C GLU A 4 -6.29 7.68 3.27
N ALA A 5 -5.12 8.20 2.93
CA ALA A 5 -4.44 9.29 3.64
C ALA A 5 -4.27 10.47 2.69
N LYS A 6 -4.99 11.57 2.95
CA LYS A 6 -4.78 12.83 2.25
C LYS A 6 -3.69 13.62 2.96
N GLU A 7 -2.60 13.88 2.26
CA GLU A 7 -1.50 14.73 2.71
C GLU A 7 -1.36 15.95 1.83
N ARG A 8 -0.58 16.95 2.28
CA ARG A 8 -0.30 18.15 1.49
C ARG A 8 0.33 17.83 0.12
N LYS A 9 1.06 16.72 0.02
CA LYS A 9 1.70 16.23 -1.23
C LYS A 9 0.75 15.44 -2.15
N GLY A 10 -0.45 15.08 -1.70
CA GLY A 10 -1.41 14.30 -2.50
C GLY A 10 -2.19 13.28 -1.68
N THR A 11 -3.00 12.47 -2.38
CA THR A 11 -3.72 11.34 -1.78
C THR A 11 -2.85 10.09 -1.85
N PHE A 12 -2.69 9.42 -0.72
CA PHE A 12 -1.97 8.17 -0.57
C PHE A 12 -2.89 7.09 -0.01
N TYR A 13 -2.51 5.84 -0.21
CA TYR A 13 -3.26 4.66 0.17
C TYR A 13 -2.36 3.73 0.95
N LEU A 14 -2.74 3.39 2.18
CA LEU A 14 -2.00 2.52 3.07
C LEU A 14 -2.56 1.11 3.06
N CYS A 15 -1.65 0.14 2.98
CA CYS A 15 -1.97 -1.26 3.24
C CYS A 15 -2.06 -1.49 4.77
N PRO A 16 -3.19 -1.94 5.32
CA PRO A 16 -3.35 -2.17 6.76
C PRO A 16 -2.59 -3.38 7.29
N GLN A 17 -2.00 -4.21 6.42
CA GLN A 17 -1.23 -5.39 6.82
C GLN A 17 0.25 -5.09 7.04
N CYS A 18 0.85 -4.28 6.17
CA CYS A 18 2.28 -3.96 6.22
C CYS A 18 2.57 -2.47 6.48
N ASN A 19 1.54 -1.65 6.64
CA ASN A 19 1.62 -0.19 6.86
C ASN A 19 2.38 0.60 5.78
N MET A 20 2.57 0.03 4.59
CA MET A 20 3.18 0.74 3.47
C MET A 20 2.19 1.71 2.79
N LYS A 21 2.69 2.91 2.45
CA LYS A 21 1.99 3.94 1.65
C LYS A 21 2.22 3.73 0.15
N TYR A 22 1.17 3.93 -0.63
CA TYR A 22 1.16 3.88 -2.08
C TYR A 22 0.46 5.11 -2.64
N ALA A 23 0.89 5.59 -3.81
CA ALA A 23 0.22 6.71 -4.49
C ALA A 23 -1.13 6.28 -5.11
N GLU A 24 -1.25 5.00 -5.48
CA GLU A 24 -2.45 4.45 -6.12
C GLU A 24 -3.20 3.47 -5.23
N LYS A 25 -4.53 3.58 -5.21
CA LYS A 25 -5.43 2.68 -4.48
C LYS A 25 -5.25 1.23 -4.89
N SER A 26 -5.24 0.98 -6.20
CA SER A 26 -5.06 -0.35 -6.79
C SER A 26 -3.78 -1.04 -6.32
N THR A 27 -2.70 -0.29 -6.09
CA THR A 27 -1.42 -0.82 -5.60
C THR A 27 -1.52 -1.21 -4.13
N ALA A 28 -2.14 -0.37 -3.31
CA ALA A 28 -2.43 -0.70 -1.91
C ALA A 28 -3.36 -1.92 -1.80
N GLU A 29 -4.37 -2.05 -2.67
CA GLU A 29 -5.31 -3.17 -2.67
C GLU A 29 -4.63 -4.47 -3.08
N LYS A 30 -3.78 -4.43 -4.12
CA LYS A 30 -2.91 -5.56 -4.49
C LYS A 30 -1.98 -5.93 -3.34
N CYS A 31 -1.42 -4.96 -2.63
CA CYS A 31 -0.58 -5.20 -1.46
C CYS A 31 -1.35 -5.90 -0.34
N GLU A 32 -2.56 -5.41 -0.02
CA GLU A 32 -3.42 -6.03 1.00
C GLU A 32 -3.79 -7.46 0.62
N ALA A 33 -4.23 -7.69 -0.62
CA ALA A 33 -4.60 -9.00 -1.11
C ALA A 33 -3.43 -9.99 -1.06
N TRP A 34 -2.23 -9.53 -1.43
CA TRP A 34 -1.03 -10.35 -1.34
C TRP A 34 -0.64 -10.65 0.11
N CYS A 35 -0.61 -9.63 0.97
CA CYS A 35 -0.28 -9.80 2.39
C CYS A 35 -1.26 -10.77 3.07
N LYS A 36 -2.56 -10.68 2.78
CA LYS A 36 -3.57 -11.61 3.30
C LYS A 36 -3.40 -13.04 2.77
N LYS A 37 -3.01 -13.21 1.51
CA LYS A 37 -2.89 -14.53 0.88
C LYS A 37 -1.60 -15.26 1.27
N TYR A 38 -0.48 -14.54 1.35
CA TYR A 38 0.86 -15.12 1.53
C TYR A 38 1.49 -14.78 2.89
N HIS A 39 0.82 -13.98 3.73
CA HIS A 39 1.34 -13.49 5.01
C HIS A 39 2.74 -12.87 4.92
N SER A 40 3.06 -12.32 3.74
CA SER A 40 4.38 -11.79 3.38
C SER A 40 4.20 -10.57 2.47
N CYS A 41 5.16 -9.65 2.44
CA CYS A 41 5.09 -8.51 1.53
C CYS A 41 5.68 -8.86 0.14
N ASN A 42 5.01 -8.44 -0.93
CA ASN A 42 5.51 -8.65 -2.30
C ASN A 42 6.50 -7.54 -2.68
N ILE A 43 7.74 -7.90 -2.97
CA ILE A 43 8.80 -6.96 -3.38
C ILE A 43 8.40 -6.17 -4.64
N ASN A 44 7.68 -6.79 -5.58
CA ASN A 44 7.19 -6.11 -6.78
C ASN A 44 6.13 -5.05 -6.49
N ILE A 45 5.45 -5.11 -5.35
CA ILE A 45 4.49 -4.10 -4.94
C ILE A 45 5.18 -3.05 -4.07
N ILE A 46 6.05 -3.48 -3.16
CA ILE A 46 6.85 -2.62 -2.26
C ILE A 46 7.71 -1.62 -3.05
N LYS A 47 8.18 -1.95 -4.26
CA LYS A 47 8.95 -1.01 -5.09
C LYS A 47 8.17 0.25 -5.50
N TYR A 48 6.83 0.17 -5.49
CA TYR A 48 5.95 1.33 -5.74
C TYR A 48 5.54 2.04 -4.44
N ALA A 49 6.04 1.59 -3.29
CA ALA A 49 5.78 2.26 -2.03
C ALA A 49 6.44 3.63 -2.05
N VAL A 50 5.68 4.65 -1.64
CA VAL A 50 6.17 6.01 -1.56
C VAL A 50 6.95 6.11 -0.24
N LYS A 51 8.28 6.28 -0.33
CA LYS A 51 9.13 6.64 0.81
C LYS A 51 9.19 8.17 0.88
N GLU A 52 9.02 8.69 2.10
CA GLU A 52 8.98 10.13 2.39
C GLU A 52 10.29 10.86 2.04
#